data_AF-A0A151SXV5-F1
#
_entry.id   AF-A0A151SXV5-F1
#
_cell.length_a   1.000
_cell.length_b   1.000
_cell.length_c   1.000
_cell.angle_alpha   90.00
_cell.angle_beta   90.00
_cell.angle_gamma   90.00
#
_symmetry.space_group_name_H-M   'P 1'
#
loop_
_entity.id
_entity.type
_entity.pdbx_description
1 polymer ?
#
loop_
_entity_poly.entity_id
_entity_poly.type
_entity_poly.pdbx_seq_one_letter_code
_entity_poly.pdbx_strand_id
1 'polypeptide(L)'
;MMEANTKMIALNDTNYHLWKGKIKDLLFVKKMHLPIFTTQKSDSMSEEDWDFEHQQVCCFIRQFIEDNVYNHIANETHARTLCGKIESLYASKSGNNKLYLLNCLMNLRYRESSSISDHLNEFQGLLDQLSRMGIKFDDEFLGLWLLNTLLESWETFRVSITNSAPNGVVSLQAEKSGALNEEMRRKAQGSSSQSGVLVTENRRKSQKKELKGGREKSRSKSKS
;
A
#
# COMPACT_ATOMS: atom_id res chain seq x y z
N MET A 1 -22.42 -13.86 15.41
CA MET A 1 -20.94 -13.83 15.47
C MET A 1 -20.50 -13.41 14.07
N MET A 2 -19.95 -12.20 13.90
CA MET A 2 -19.54 -11.73 12.58
C MET A 2 -18.30 -12.52 12.17
N GLU A 3 -18.41 -13.37 11.15
CA GLU A 3 -17.24 -13.82 10.39
C GLU A 3 -16.70 -12.58 9.68
N ALA A 4 -15.75 -11.91 10.33
CA ALA A 4 -14.92 -10.95 9.65
C ALA A 4 -14.23 -11.71 8.54
N ASN A 5 -14.68 -11.47 7.31
CA ASN A 5 -14.08 -11.95 6.08
C ASN A 5 -12.75 -11.22 5.89
N THR A 6 -11.80 -11.44 6.80
CA THR A 6 -10.45 -10.92 6.71
C THR A 6 -9.84 -11.69 5.55
N LYS A 7 -9.83 -11.08 4.36
CA LYS A 7 -9.09 -11.60 3.20
C LYS A 7 -7.64 -11.76 3.61
N MET A 8 -7.31 -12.97 4.05
CA MET A 8 -5.97 -13.36 4.37
C MET A 8 -5.18 -13.41 3.06
N ILE A 9 -3.93 -12.98 3.11
CA ILE A 9 -3.04 -13.00 1.96
C ILE A 9 -2.32 -14.35 1.93
N ALA A 10 -2.10 -14.91 0.74
CA ALA A 10 -1.20 -16.05 0.60
C ALA A 10 0.25 -15.56 0.72
N LEU A 11 1.11 -16.35 1.37
CA LEU A 11 2.54 -16.09 1.46
C LEU A 11 3.16 -16.25 0.07
N ASN A 12 3.91 -15.23 -0.34
CA ASN A 12 4.72 -15.24 -1.54
C ASN A 12 6.11 -14.65 -1.25
N ASP A 13 6.91 -14.49 -2.30
CA ASP A 13 8.32 -14.14 -2.17
C ASP A 13 8.59 -12.70 -1.72
N THR A 14 7.57 -11.85 -1.63
CA THR A 14 7.73 -10.42 -1.28
C THR A 14 7.00 -10.02 -0.02
N ASN A 15 6.04 -10.82 0.45
CA ASN A 15 5.10 -10.39 1.47
C ASN A 15 5.28 -11.05 2.85
N TYR A 16 6.34 -11.84 3.08
CA TYR A 16 6.54 -12.62 4.32
C TYR A 16 6.31 -11.83 5.60
N HIS A 17 6.80 -10.60 5.73
CA HIS A 17 6.64 -9.85 6.97
C HIS A 17 5.19 -9.42 7.23
N LEU A 18 4.48 -9.00 6.18
CA LEU A 18 3.06 -8.66 6.28
C LEU A 18 2.24 -9.91 6.56
N TRP A 19 2.55 -11.00 5.87
CA TRP A 19 1.92 -12.31 6.07
C TRP A 19 2.14 -12.82 7.50
N LYS A 20 3.37 -12.76 8.02
CA LYS A 20 3.74 -13.18 9.38
C LYS A 20 2.93 -12.44 10.44
N GLY A 21 2.75 -11.13 10.28
CA GLY A 21 1.90 -10.33 11.16
C GLY A 21 0.44 -10.77 11.11
N LYS A 22 -0.12 -10.85 9.90
CA LYS A 22 -1.54 -11.22 9.70
C LYS A 22 -1.87 -12.64 10.17
N ILE A 23 -1.01 -13.63 9.88
CA ILE A 23 -1.24 -15.02 10.30
C ILE A 23 -1.15 -15.14 11.81
N LYS A 24 -0.22 -14.41 12.45
CA LYS A 24 -0.12 -14.36 13.91
C LYS A 24 -1.43 -13.86 14.52
N ASP A 25 -1.94 -12.72 14.07
CA ASP A 25 -3.18 -12.15 14.60
C ASP A 25 -4.37 -13.10 14.39
N LEU A 26 -4.44 -13.75 13.22
CA LEU A 26 -5.48 -14.72 12.90
C LEU A 26 -5.43 -15.95 13.81
N LEU A 27 -4.24 -16.47 14.12
CA LEU A 27 -4.07 -17.59 15.05
C LEU A 27 -4.53 -17.24 16.47
N PHE A 28 -4.30 -16.00 16.92
CA PHE A 28 -4.84 -15.52 18.21
C PHE A 28 -6.37 -15.47 18.20
N VAL A 29 -6.96 -14.90 17.15
CA VAL A 29 -8.44 -14.82 17.00
C VAL A 29 -9.07 -16.21 16.97
N LYS A 30 -8.43 -17.18 16.30
CA LYS A 30 -8.89 -18.57 16.22
C LYS A 30 -8.54 -19.41 17.44
N LYS A 31 -7.84 -18.85 18.44
CA LYS A 31 -7.33 -19.56 19.63
C LYS A 31 -6.37 -20.72 19.32
N MET A 32 -5.67 -20.63 18.19
CA MET A 32 -4.73 -21.64 17.67
C MET A 32 -3.26 -21.23 17.87
N HIS A 33 -2.98 -20.38 18.87
CA HIS A 33 -1.67 -19.76 19.05
C HIS A 33 -0.71 -20.59 19.92
N LEU A 34 -1.24 -21.39 20.84
CA LEU A 34 -0.46 -22.09 21.87
C LEU A 34 0.66 -22.99 21.31
N PRO A 35 0.44 -23.82 20.27
CA PRO A 35 1.48 -24.70 19.74
C PRO A 35 2.72 -23.98 19.15
N ILE A 36 2.62 -22.67 18.89
CA ILE A 36 3.75 -21.88 18.40
C ILE A 36 4.51 -21.25 19.57
N PHE A 37 3.78 -20.68 20.53
CA PHE A 37 4.35 -19.83 21.58
C PHE A 37 4.68 -20.58 22.88
N THR A 38 4.08 -21.74 23.12
CA THR A 38 4.28 -22.51 24.35
C THR A 38 5.26 -23.67 24.10
N THR A 39 6.23 -23.86 24.99
CA THR A 39 7.24 -24.93 24.87
C THR A 39 6.79 -26.28 25.39
N GLN A 40 5.78 -26.31 26.27
CA GLN A 40 5.27 -27.51 26.90
C GLN A 40 3.75 -27.53 26.84
N LYS A 41 3.18 -28.73 26.69
CA LYS A 41 1.76 -28.98 26.87
C LYS A 41 1.37 -28.78 28.34
N SER A 42 0.12 -28.40 28.60
CA SER A 42 -0.38 -28.30 29.99
C SER A 42 -0.48 -29.68 30.65
N ASP A 43 -0.37 -29.75 31.97
CA ASP A 43 -0.46 -30.99 32.74
C ASP A 43 -1.78 -31.76 32.51
N SER A 44 -2.86 -31.06 32.20
CA SER A 44 -4.19 -31.64 31.91
C SER A 44 -4.35 -32.19 30.49
N MET A 45 -3.37 -32.01 29.61
CA MET A 45 -3.47 -32.36 28.19
C MET A 45 -2.68 -33.63 27.88
N SER A 46 -3.27 -34.54 27.09
CA SER A 46 -2.57 -35.73 26.59
C SER A 46 -1.48 -35.38 25.58
N GLU A 47 -0.59 -36.31 25.28
CA GLU A 47 0.41 -36.10 24.21
C GLU A 47 -0.26 -36.14 22.83
N GLU A 48 -1.25 -37.02 22.65
CA GLU A 48 -2.01 -37.16 21.42
C GLU A 48 -2.83 -35.90 21.08
N ASP A 49 -3.48 -35.27 22.08
CA ASP A 49 -4.21 -34.02 21.89
C ASP A 49 -3.25 -32.88 21.52
N TRP A 50 -2.07 -32.86 22.13
CA TRP A 50 -1.05 -31.85 21.85
C TRP A 50 -0.50 -31.97 20.43
N ASP A 51 -0.19 -33.19 19.98
CA ASP A 51 0.22 -33.46 18.60
C ASP A 51 -0.88 -33.11 17.60
N PHE A 52 -2.14 -33.39 17.95
CA PHE A 52 -3.29 -33.01 17.14
C PHE A 52 -3.43 -31.48 17.02
N GLU A 53 -3.23 -30.73 18.10
CA GLU A 53 -3.21 -29.26 18.07
C GLU A 53 -2.08 -28.73 17.20
N HIS A 54 -0.86 -29.28 17.34
CA HIS A 54 0.27 -28.95 16.48
C HIS A 54 -0.05 -29.17 15.00
N GLN A 55 -0.61 -30.33 14.66
CA GLN A 55 -0.98 -30.66 13.28
C GLN A 55 -2.09 -29.75 12.76
N GLN A 56 -3.09 -29.43 13.57
CA GLN A 56 -4.15 -28.47 13.21
C GLN A 56 -3.58 -27.10 12.85
N VAL A 57 -2.66 -26.58 13.67
CA VAL A 57 -1.99 -25.30 13.40
C VAL A 57 -1.18 -25.38 12.11
N CYS A 58 -0.44 -26.47 11.89
CA CYS A 58 0.32 -26.67 10.65
C CYS A 58 -0.59 -26.65 9.42
N CYS A 59 -1.70 -27.40 9.46
CA CYS A 59 -2.69 -27.42 8.38
C CYS A 59 -3.31 -26.04 8.14
N PHE A 60 -3.63 -25.31 9.21
CA PHE A 60 -4.22 -23.96 9.11
C PHE A 60 -3.25 -22.96 8.46
N ILE A 61 -1.98 -22.95 8.88
CA ILE A 61 -0.97 -22.07 8.29
C ILE A 61 -0.79 -22.35 6.80
N ARG A 62 -0.73 -23.64 6.41
CA ARG A 62 -0.54 -24.06 5.01
C ARG A 62 -1.63 -23.58 4.05
N GLN A 63 -2.85 -23.33 4.53
CA GLN A 63 -3.94 -22.78 3.70
C GLN A 63 -3.61 -21.39 3.14
N PHE A 64 -2.62 -20.70 3.71
CA PHE A 64 -2.20 -19.37 3.31
C PHE A 64 -0.78 -19.37 2.74
N ILE A 65 -0.34 -20.49 2.15
CA ILE A 65 0.98 -20.65 1.55
C ILE A 65 0.80 -21.02 0.07
N GLU A 66 1.56 -20.37 -0.82
CA GLU A 66 1.59 -20.74 -2.24
C GLU A 66 2.35 -22.06 -2.48
N ASP A 67 2.01 -22.75 -3.58
CA ASP A 67 2.49 -24.11 -3.90
C ASP A 67 4.03 -24.21 -3.98
N ASN A 68 4.70 -23.15 -4.43
CA ASN A 68 6.16 -23.07 -4.51
C ASN A 68 6.83 -23.23 -3.14
N VAL A 69 6.24 -22.67 -2.08
CA VAL A 69 6.75 -22.79 -0.70
C VAL A 69 6.27 -24.07 -0.04
N TYR A 70 5.04 -24.49 -0.34
CA TYR A 70 4.38 -25.64 0.28
C TYR A 70 5.26 -26.90 0.24
N ASN A 71 5.91 -27.16 -0.90
CA ASN A 71 6.79 -28.33 -1.09
C ASN A 71 7.94 -28.41 -0.09
N HIS A 72 8.43 -27.27 0.41
CA HIS A 72 9.50 -27.23 1.39
C HIS A 72 9.03 -27.53 2.82
N ILE A 73 7.72 -27.41 3.09
CA ILE A 73 7.14 -27.44 4.44
C ILE A 73 6.06 -28.52 4.63
N ALA A 74 5.73 -29.29 3.60
CA ALA A 74 4.61 -30.24 3.59
C ALA A 74 4.70 -31.31 4.69
N ASN A 75 5.91 -31.74 5.04
CA ASN A 75 6.13 -32.83 6.01
C ASN A 75 6.22 -32.36 7.47
N GLU A 76 6.17 -31.05 7.73
CA GLU A 76 6.33 -30.52 9.10
C GLU A 76 5.06 -30.75 9.94
N THR A 77 5.13 -31.58 10.97
CA THR A 77 3.96 -31.85 11.84
C THR A 77 3.89 -30.89 13.03
N HIS A 78 5.02 -30.28 13.39
CA HIS A 78 5.14 -29.43 14.57
C HIS A 78 5.12 -27.94 14.23
N ALA A 79 4.09 -27.22 14.69
CA ALA A 79 3.84 -25.81 14.40
C ALA A 79 5.06 -24.87 14.55
N ARG A 80 5.83 -25.02 15.63
CA ARG A 80 7.07 -24.22 15.81
C ARG A 80 8.12 -24.49 14.73
N THR A 81 8.36 -25.77 14.41
CA THR A 81 9.33 -26.17 13.39
C THR A 81 8.92 -25.65 12.02
N LEU A 82 7.62 -25.78 11.70
CA LEU A 82 7.03 -25.19 10.50
C LEU A 82 7.30 -23.68 10.41
N CYS A 83 6.96 -22.93 11.47
CA CYS A 83 7.17 -21.48 11.50
C CYS A 83 8.65 -21.12 11.36
N GLY A 84 9.54 -21.84 12.05
CA GLY A 84 10.99 -21.64 11.96
C GLY A 84 11.54 -21.89 10.55
N LYS A 85 10.99 -22.87 9.82
CA LYS A 85 11.37 -23.17 8.44
C LYS A 85 10.88 -22.10 7.46
N ILE A 86 9.65 -21.63 7.62
CA ILE A 86 9.15 -20.49 6.82
C ILE A 86 10.01 -19.25 7.11
N GLU A 87 10.33 -19.00 8.37
CA GLU A 87 11.20 -17.90 8.78
C GLU A 87 12.61 -18.03 8.21
N SER A 88 13.19 -19.22 8.14
CA SER A 88 14.53 -19.39 7.55
C SER A 88 14.52 -19.19 6.03
N LEU A 89 13.46 -19.56 5.33
CA LEU A 89 13.33 -19.29 3.89
C LEU A 89 13.28 -17.79 3.61
N TYR A 90 12.47 -17.03 4.35
CA TYR A 90 12.17 -15.63 4.00
C TYR A 90 12.92 -14.58 4.82
N ALA A 91 13.22 -14.84 6.09
CA ALA A 91 13.87 -13.91 6.99
C ALA A 91 15.25 -14.37 7.46
N SER A 92 15.86 -15.38 6.82
CA SER A 92 17.29 -15.63 7.03
C SER A 92 18.10 -14.39 6.66
N LYS A 93 19.11 -14.07 7.48
CA LYS A 93 20.09 -13.02 7.18
C LYS A 93 21.12 -13.48 6.13
N SER A 94 20.75 -14.46 5.31
CA SER A 94 21.63 -15.06 4.30
C SER A 94 22.02 -14.03 3.24
N GLY A 95 23.16 -14.26 2.58
CA GLY A 95 23.59 -13.42 1.45
C GLY A 95 22.56 -13.41 0.32
N ASN A 96 21.91 -14.55 0.07
CA ASN A 96 20.88 -14.69 -0.97
C ASN A 96 19.64 -13.83 -0.68
N ASN A 97 19.13 -13.84 0.56
CA ASN A 97 17.96 -13.04 0.91
C ASN A 97 18.27 -11.53 0.83
N LYS A 98 19.47 -11.13 1.27
CA LYS A 98 19.96 -9.76 1.11
C LYS A 98 20.04 -9.34 -0.36
N LEU A 99 20.62 -10.20 -1.21
CA LEU A 99 20.75 -9.95 -2.65
C LEU A 99 19.38 -9.86 -3.32
N TYR A 100 18.45 -10.76 -2.99
CA TYR A 100 17.09 -10.76 -3.50
C TYR A 100 16.35 -9.46 -3.15
N LEU A 101 16.36 -9.05 -1.87
CA LEU A 101 15.72 -7.81 -1.44
C LEU A 101 16.35 -6.56 -2.08
N LEU A 102 17.67 -6.56 -2.24
CA LEU A 102 18.37 -5.49 -2.95
C LEU A 102 17.94 -5.45 -4.42
N ASN A 103 17.80 -6.61 -5.08
CA ASN A 103 17.30 -6.69 -6.44
C ASN A 103 15.86 -6.20 -6.56
N CYS A 104 14.97 -6.55 -5.62
CA CYS A 104 13.62 -5.99 -5.56
C CYS A 104 13.65 -4.47 -5.45
N LEU A 105 14.46 -3.91 -4.55
CA LEU A 105 14.56 -2.46 -4.34
C LEU A 105 15.12 -1.74 -5.58
N MET A 106 16.12 -2.31 -6.26
CA MET A 106 16.71 -1.73 -7.49
C MET A 106 15.71 -1.70 -8.65
N ASN A 107 14.87 -2.72 -8.76
CA ASN A 107 13.88 -2.86 -9.81
C ASN A 107 12.50 -2.27 -9.45
N LEU A 108 12.32 -1.75 -8.24
CA LEU A 108 11.07 -1.13 -7.82
C LEU A 108 10.80 0.12 -8.67
N ARG A 109 9.61 0.19 -9.26
CA ARG A 109 9.15 1.29 -10.12
C ARG A 109 7.70 1.61 -9.83
N TYR A 110 7.40 2.89 -9.72
CA TYR A 110 6.04 3.38 -9.56
C TYR A 110 5.21 3.03 -10.80
N ARG A 111 3.95 2.66 -10.59
CA ARG A 111 2.99 2.34 -11.67
C ARG A 111 1.80 3.26 -11.58
N GLU A 112 1.36 3.85 -12.69
CA GLU A 112 0.20 4.75 -12.73
C GLU A 112 -1.10 4.08 -12.26
N SER A 113 -1.19 2.75 -12.37
CA SER A 113 -2.32 1.96 -11.89
C SER A 113 -2.38 1.83 -10.36
N SER A 114 -1.34 2.25 -9.62
CA SER A 114 -1.24 2.17 -8.16
C SER A 114 -1.20 3.56 -7.54
N SER A 115 -1.62 3.67 -6.27
CA SER A 115 -1.46 4.93 -5.54
C SER A 115 0.00 5.16 -5.17
N ILE A 116 0.41 6.43 -5.07
CA ILE A 116 1.76 6.74 -4.58
C ILE A 116 1.97 6.22 -3.16
N SER A 117 0.92 6.18 -2.32
CA SER A 117 1.00 5.64 -0.97
C SER A 117 1.35 4.15 -0.95
N ASP A 118 0.79 3.35 -1.86
CA ASP A 118 1.09 1.93 -1.94
C ASP A 118 2.56 1.71 -2.34
N HIS A 119 3.03 2.48 -3.31
CA HIS A 119 4.43 2.49 -3.74
C HIS A 119 5.40 2.88 -2.62
N LEU A 120 5.09 3.93 -1.86
CA LEU A 120 5.89 4.36 -0.69
C LEU A 120 5.93 3.28 0.40
N ASN A 121 4.82 2.57 0.62
CA ASN A 121 4.75 1.47 1.58
C ASN A 121 5.59 0.27 1.13
N GLU A 122 5.57 -0.08 -0.15
CA GLU A 122 6.40 -1.14 -0.71
C GLU A 122 7.90 -0.80 -0.59
N PHE A 123 8.27 0.42 -0.97
CA PHE A 123 9.64 0.94 -0.83
C PHE A 123 10.12 0.87 0.62
N GLN A 124 9.32 1.39 1.58
CA GLN A 124 9.67 1.33 3.00
C GLN A 124 9.76 -0.12 3.52
N GLY A 125 8.85 -0.99 3.08
CA GLY A 125 8.84 -2.38 3.47
C GLY A 125 10.13 -3.12 3.10
N LEU A 126 10.70 -2.84 1.92
CA LEU A 126 11.99 -3.40 1.50
C LEU A 126 13.15 -2.85 2.35
N LEU A 127 13.15 -1.54 2.63
CA LEU A 127 14.18 -0.91 3.47
C LEU A 127 14.20 -1.46 4.90
N ASP A 128 13.02 -1.63 5.50
CA ASP A 128 12.89 -2.17 6.86
C ASP A 128 13.45 -3.60 6.95
N GLN A 129 13.22 -4.41 5.91
CA GLN A 129 13.74 -5.77 5.83
C GLN A 129 15.27 -5.78 5.71
N LEU A 130 15.82 -4.96 4.80
CA LEU A 130 17.26 -4.81 4.64
C LEU A 130 17.93 -4.32 5.94
N SER A 131 17.31 -3.36 6.63
CA SER A 131 17.77 -2.82 7.91
C SER A 131 17.83 -3.89 9.01
N ARG A 132 16.79 -4.73 9.13
CA ARG A 132 16.78 -5.88 10.07
C ARG A 132 17.88 -6.91 9.77
N MET A 133 18.31 -7.00 8.51
CA MET A 133 19.42 -7.85 8.07
C MET A 133 20.79 -7.16 8.19
N GLY A 134 20.84 -5.94 8.74
CA GLY A 134 22.06 -5.18 8.98
C GLY A 134 22.54 -4.32 7.80
N ILE A 135 21.74 -4.19 6.75
CA ILE A 135 22.03 -3.30 5.61
C ILE A 135 21.35 -1.96 5.88
N LYS A 136 22.14 -0.90 6.02
CA LYS A 136 21.66 0.46 6.22
C LYS A 136 22.12 1.33 5.06
N PHE A 137 21.33 2.34 4.75
CA PHE A 137 21.60 3.31 3.72
C PHE A 137 21.51 4.71 4.33
N ASP A 138 22.28 5.64 3.78
CA ASP A 138 22.19 7.05 4.17
C ASP A 138 20.84 7.64 3.72
N ASP A 139 20.28 8.54 4.53
CA ASP A 139 18.94 9.10 4.30
C ASP A 139 18.84 9.84 2.96
N GLU A 140 19.88 10.58 2.59
CA GLU A 140 19.97 11.29 1.31
C GLU A 140 19.95 10.31 0.12
N PHE A 141 20.72 9.23 0.21
CA PHE A 141 20.74 8.21 -0.82
C PHE A 141 19.35 7.55 -0.99
N LEU A 142 18.64 7.31 0.12
CA LEU A 142 17.27 6.77 0.08
C LEU A 142 16.29 7.75 -0.58
N GLY A 143 16.40 9.05 -0.29
CA GLY A 143 15.60 10.09 -0.91
C GLY A 143 15.80 10.16 -2.42
N LEU A 144 17.06 10.20 -2.87
CA LEU A 144 17.41 10.19 -4.29
C LEU A 144 16.97 8.91 -5.00
N TRP A 145 17.11 7.74 -4.36
CA TRP A 145 16.64 6.48 -4.91
C TRP A 145 15.12 6.50 -5.08
N LEU A 146 14.37 6.93 -4.06
CA LEU A 146 12.91 7.03 -4.15
C LEU A 146 12.49 7.86 -5.38
N LEU A 147 13.11 9.01 -5.63
CA LEU A 147 12.83 9.81 -6.83
C LEU A 147 13.12 9.05 -8.13
N ASN A 148 14.18 8.25 -8.17
CA ASN A 148 14.52 7.41 -9.33
C ASN A 148 13.55 6.25 -9.57
N THR A 149 12.73 5.88 -8.58
CA THR A 149 11.67 4.88 -8.78
C THR A 149 10.44 5.45 -9.50
N LEU A 150 10.30 6.78 -9.54
CA LEU A 150 9.15 7.45 -10.15
C LEU A 150 9.25 7.41 -11.69
N LEU A 151 8.09 7.40 -12.34
CA LEU A 151 7.96 7.38 -13.80
C LEU A 151 8.55 8.64 -14.44
N GLU A 152 8.86 8.55 -15.73
CA GLU A 152 9.34 9.71 -16.52
C GLU A 152 8.35 10.89 -16.50
N SER A 153 7.05 10.60 -16.44
CA SER A 153 6.00 11.62 -16.29
C SER A 153 6.12 12.45 -15.00
N TRP A 154 6.95 12.03 -14.04
CA TRP A 154 7.24 12.75 -12.78
C TRP A 154 8.51 13.60 -12.85
N GLU A 155 9.19 13.70 -14.00
CA GLU A 155 10.49 14.38 -14.10
C GLU A 155 10.46 15.83 -13.62
N THR A 156 9.45 16.62 -13.99
CA THR A 156 9.32 18.01 -13.51
C THR A 156 9.26 18.09 -11.98
N PHE A 157 8.56 17.16 -11.34
CA PHE A 157 8.52 17.07 -9.88
C PHE A 157 9.89 16.72 -9.31
N ARG A 158 10.59 15.72 -9.87
CA ARG A 158 11.92 15.31 -9.42
C ARG A 158 12.91 16.48 -9.44
N VAL A 159 12.96 17.22 -10.55
CA VAL A 159 13.84 18.39 -10.68
C VAL A 159 13.43 19.50 -9.71
N SER A 160 12.13 19.76 -9.57
CA SER A 160 11.64 20.82 -8.68
C SER A 160 11.96 20.53 -7.22
N ILE A 161 11.75 19.30 -6.75
CA ILE A 161 11.94 18.95 -5.34
C ILE A 161 13.42 18.89 -4.97
N THR A 162 14.30 18.38 -5.84
CA THR A 162 15.75 18.36 -5.59
C THR A 162 16.34 19.77 -5.59
N ASN A 163 15.92 20.64 -6.51
CA ASN A 163 16.37 22.04 -6.53
C ASN A 163 15.86 22.86 -5.33
N SER A 164 14.79 22.41 -4.68
CA SER A 164 14.24 23.07 -3.48
C SER A 164 14.91 22.61 -2.18
N ALA A 165 15.78 21.59 -2.24
CA ALA A 165 16.45 21.04 -1.08
C ALA A 165 17.46 22.05 -0.48
N PRO A 166 17.37 22.39 0.82
CA PRO A 166 18.35 23.26 1.45
C PRO A 166 19.76 22.68 1.32
N ASN A 167 20.70 23.47 0.81
CA ASN A 167 22.10 23.06 0.57
C ASN A 167 22.25 21.85 -0.37
N GLY A 168 21.21 21.52 -1.15
CA GLY A 168 21.21 20.36 -2.05
C GLY A 168 21.04 19.01 -1.36
N VAL A 169 20.84 18.97 -0.03
CA VAL A 169 20.71 17.73 0.74
C VAL A 169 19.26 17.29 0.79
N VAL A 170 19.01 16.14 0.18
CA VAL A 170 17.70 15.52 0.01
C VAL A 170 17.42 14.59 1.20
N SER A 171 16.16 14.43 1.65
CA SER A 171 15.83 13.63 2.83
C SER A 171 14.60 12.78 2.61
N LEU A 172 14.65 11.46 2.86
CA LEU A 172 13.61 10.53 2.44
C LEU A 172 12.18 10.97 2.86
N GLN A 173 12.05 11.61 4.02
CA GLN A 173 10.76 12.12 4.51
C GLN A 173 10.19 13.28 3.69
N ALA A 174 11.05 14.21 3.26
CA ALA A 174 10.63 15.32 2.42
C ALA A 174 10.16 14.82 1.04
N GLU A 175 10.85 13.82 0.47
CA GLU A 175 10.48 13.28 -0.85
C GLU A 175 9.19 12.48 -0.80
N LYS A 176 8.97 11.69 0.26
CA LYS A 176 7.69 11.01 0.50
C LYS A 176 6.54 12.01 0.58
N SER A 177 6.72 13.07 1.38
CA SER A 177 5.71 14.12 1.56
C SER A 177 5.44 14.88 0.26
N GLY A 178 6.51 15.21 -0.48
CA GLY A 178 6.42 15.86 -1.78
C GLY A 178 5.72 15.00 -2.82
N ALA A 179 6.00 13.70 -2.88
CA ALA A 179 5.38 12.79 -3.82
C ALA A 179 3.88 12.64 -3.58
N LEU A 180 3.46 12.58 -2.31
CA LEU A 180 2.04 12.59 -1.92
C LEU A 180 1.34 13.89 -2.35
N ASN A 181 1.97 15.04 -2.11
CA ASN A 181 1.42 16.34 -2.52
C ASN A 181 1.32 16.47 -4.05
N GLU A 182 2.32 15.99 -4.78
CA GLU A 182 2.33 15.99 -6.24
C GLU A 182 1.24 15.09 -6.82
N GLU A 183 0.98 13.92 -6.21
CA GLU A 183 -0.14 13.06 -6.61
C GLU A 183 -1.48 13.79 -6.46
N MET A 184 -1.70 14.48 -5.33
CA MET A 184 -2.91 15.29 -5.11
C MET A 184 -3.04 16.41 -6.16
N ARG A 185 -1.94 17.11 -6.46
CA ARG A 185 -1.91 18.18 -7.47
C ARG A 185 -2.28 17.66 -8.87
N ARG A 186 -1.75 16.51 -9.28
CA ARG A 186 -2.06 15.85 -10.56
C ARG A 186 -3.52 15.44 -10.66
N LYS A 187 -4.06 14.84 -9.59
CA LYS A 187 -5.49 14.45 -9.51
C LYS A 187 -6.42 15.66 -9.63
N ALA A 188 -6.08 16.79 -9.00
CA ALA A 188 -6.85 18.02 -9.10
C ALA A 188 -6.87 18.60 -10.53
N GLN A 189 -5.73 18.57 -11.23
CA GLN A 189 -5.64 19.07 -12.61
C GLN A 189 -6.35 18.16 -13.63
N GLY A 190 -6.27 16.83 -13.46
CA GLY A 190 -6.99 15.89 -14.32
C GLY A 190 -8.52 15.97 -14.19
N SER A 191 -9.02 16.35 -13.01
CA SER A 191 -10.46 16.50 -12.74
C SER A 191 -11.06 17.79 -13.33
N SER A 192 -10.22 18.82 -13.57
CA SER A 192 -10.65 20.11 -14.12
C SER A 192 -11.04 20.05 -15.60
N SER A 193 -10.57 19.06 -16.36
CA SER A 193 -10.81 18.97 -17.80
C SER A 193 -12.18 18.36 -18.16
N GLN A 194 -12.93 17.85 -17.19
CA GLN A 194 -14.23 17.19 -17.43
C GLN A 194 -15.46 18.03 -17.05
N SER A 195 -15.27 19.22 -16.47
CA SER A 195 -16.36 20.09 -16.02
C SER A 195 -16.31 21.45 -16.71
N GLY A 196 -16.85 21.54 -17.93
CA GLY A 196 -16.87 22.82 -18.66
C GLY A 196 -17.68 22.86 -19.95
N VAL A 197 -18.72 22.03 -20.13
CA VAL A 197 -19.70 22.21 -21.22
C VAL A 197 -21.11 22.14 -20.63
N LEU A 198 -21.54 23.24 -20.03
CA LEU A 198 -22.95 23.52 -19.81
C LEU A 198 -23.31 24.68 -20.74
N VAL A 199 -23.73 24.30 -21.94
CA VAL A 199 -24.32 25.20 -22.94
C VAL A 199 -25.58 25.79 -22.33
N THR A 200 -25.57 27.07 -21.97
CA THR A 200 -26.78 27.82 -21.64
C THR A 200 -27.48 28.23 -22.94
N GLU A 201 -28.15 27.27 -23.58
CA GLU A 201 -29.08 27.56 -24.68
C GLU A 201 -30.45 27.93 -24.12
N ASN A 202 -30.61 29.15 -23.57
CA ASN A 202 -31.93 29.67 -23.22
C ASN A 202 -32.60 30.31 -24.45
N ARG A 203 -33.06 29.45 -25.36
CA ARG A 203 -33.91 29.80 -26.49
C ARG A 203 -35.39 29.67 -26.11
N ARG A 204 -36.02 30.83 -25.88
CA ARG A 204 -37.46 31.18 -26.07
C ARG A 204 -38.54 30.14 -25.70
N LYS A 205 -39.39 30.51 -24.73
CA LYS A 205 -40.83 30.22 -24.83
C LYS A 205 -41.67 31.36 -24.26
N SER A 206 -42.46 31.95 -25.14
CA SER A 206 -43.45 32.99 -24.96
C SER A 206 -44.74 32.44 -24.35
N GLN A 207 -45.39 33.19 -23.44
CA GLN A 207 -46.84 33.44 -23.48
C GLN A 207 -47.32 34.48 -22.44
N LYS A 208 -47.89 35.56 -22.99
CA LYS A 208 -48.96 36.46 -22.51
C LYS A 208 -49.51 36.27 -21.07
N LYS A 209 -49.57 37.39 -20.34
CA LYS A 209 -50.81 37.87 -19.70
C LYS A 209 -50.80 39.40 -19.60
N GLU A 210 -51.82 40.02 -20.19
CA GLU A 210 -52.15 41.44 -20.07
C GLU A 210 -52.69 41.74 -18.66
N LEU A 211 -52.48 42.96 -18.15
CA LEU A 211 -53.56 43.95 -17.96
C LEU A 211 -53.05 45.25 -17.28
N LYS A 212 -53.35 46.36 -17.96
CA LYS A 212 -53.76 47.69 -17.47
C LYS A 212 -52.84 48.51 -16.56
N GLY A 213 -52.50 49.71 -17.05
CA GLY A 213 -52.49 50.92 -16.23
C GLY A 213 -51.50 51.98 -16.72
N GLY A 214 -52.00 53.17 -17.10
CA GLY A 214 -51.23 54.41 -16.98
C GLY A 214 -50.64 55.01 -18.25
N ARG A 215 -51.46 55.79 -18.94
CA ARG A 215 -51.15 57.10 -19.58
C ARG A 215 -49.92 57.77 -18.92
N GLU A 216 -48.89 58.23 -19.65
CA GLU A 216 -48.80 59.60 -20.18
C GLU A 216 -47.58 59.85 -21.10
N LYS A 217 -47.75 60.85 -21.97
CA LYS A 217 -46.80 61.64 -22.81
C LYS A 217 -45.36 61.72 -22.25
N SER A 218 -44.25 61.78 -23.02
CA SER A 218 -43.96 62.74 -24.11
C SER A 218 -42.67 62.39 -24.89
N ARG A 219 -42.60 62.86 -26.15
CA ARG A 219 -41.41 63.09 -27.01
C ARG A 219 -40.27 63.80 -26.22
N SER A 220 -38.97 63.64 -26.50
CA SER A 220 -38.28 63.97 -27.77
C SER A 220 -36.82 63.46 -27.85
N LYS A 221 -36.31 63.49 -29.08
CA LYS A 221 -34.99 63.08 -29.62
C LYS A 221 -33.75 63.82 -29.08
N SER A 222 -32.65 63.05 -29.05
CA SER A 222 -31.29 63.29 -29.58
C SER A 222 -30.42 64.50 -29.17
N LYS A 223 -29.19 64.12 -28.78
CA LYS A 223 -27.84 64.67 -29.10
C LYS A 223 -27.61 66.19 -28.95
N SER A 224 -26.77 66.54 -27.98
CA SER A 224 -25.40 67.02 -28.24
C SER A 224 -24.52 66.75 -27.03
#